data_AF-A0A3N4S1X7-F1
#
_entry.id   AF-A0A3N4S1X7-F1
#
_cell.length_a   1.000
_cell.length_b   1.000
_cell.length_c   1.000
_cell.angle_alpha   90.00
_cell.angle_beta   90.00
_cell.angle_gamma   90.00
#
_symmetry.space_group_name_H-M   'P 1'
#
loop_
_entity.id
_entity.type
_entity.pdbx_description
1 polymer ?
#
loop_
_entity_poly.entity_id
_entity_poly.type
_entity_poly.pdbx_seq_one_letter_code
_entity_poly.pdbx_strand_id
1 'polypeptide(L)'
;MSAPFQVSANSRDEAPQFVLPLVVRIEKSAPPNRTDALETAARAVLTMLSDERALGDGEWAQAVRDWEDARIRKVVRRARGAEWRRAEGLPGITLTGKSAEVRVFPPVPLDGWPKDLAKLQVSGTELEDPEPPVGADRSEAVLWMNPELEMSAGKAMAQAGHGAQLAWWELSEEEREAWREAGFPLAVRTADPAEWPRLTGSGLPLVRDAGFTEIAPGSCTVVADHPALR
;
A
#
# COMPACT_ATOMS: atom_id res chain seq x y z
N MET A 1 6.14 10.75 -45.15
CA MET A 1 4.96 10.13 -44.52
C MET A 1 5.47 8.96 -43.70
N SER A 2 5.61 9.13 -42.38
CA SER A 2 5.91 8.03 -41.47
C SER A 2 4.97 8.15 -40.28
N ALA A 3 4.11 7.15 -40.13
CA ALA A 3 3.15 7.08 -39.03
C ALA A 3 3.88 6.79 -37.70
N PRO A 4 3.36 7.29 -36.56
CA PRO A 4 4.04 7.25 -35.27
C PRO A 4 3.73 5.96 -34.49
N PHE A 5 4.67 5.61 -33.61
CA PHE A 5 4.57 4.71 -32.46
C PHE A 5 3.23 3.99 -32.27
N GLN A 6 3.18 2.71 -32.63
CA GLN A 6 2.19 1.80 -32.07
C GLN A 6 2.55 1.54 -30.61
N VAL A 7 1.83 2.18 -29.69
CA VAL A 7 1.69 1.68 -28.32
C VAL A 7 0.96 0.35 -28.46
N SER A 8 1.67 -0.76 -28.29
CA SER A 8 1.01 -2.06 -28.16
C SER A 8 0.11 -1.99 -26.93
N ALA A 9 -1.21 -1.95 -27.14
CA ALA A 9 -2.18 -2.05 -26.07
C ALA A 9 -1.91 -3.37 -25.33
N ASN A 10 -1.52 -3.27 -24.07
CA ASN A 10 -1.27 -4.45 -23.25
C ASN A 10 -2.64 -5.05 -22.92
N SER A 11 -2.85 -6.36 -23.05
CA SER A 11 -4.17 -6.99 -22.80
C SER A 11 -4.73 -6.69 -21.41
N ARG A 12 -3.85 -6.39 -20.45
CA ARG A 12 -4.19 -5.91 -19.09
C ARG A 12 -4.87 -4.53 -19.04
N ASP A 13 -4.83 -3.75 -20.10
CA ASP A 13 -5.48 -2.43 -20.21
C ASP A 13 -6.94 -2.54 -20.65
N GLU A 14 -7.33 -3.67 -21.22
CA GLU A 14 -8.69 -3.94 -21.70
C GLU A 14 -9.56 -4.64 -20.63
N ALA A 15 -8.93 -5.27 -19.64
CA ALA A 15 -9.62 -5.93 -18.53
C ALA A 15 -10.29 -4.89 -17.58
N PRO A 16 -11.45 -5.24 -16.97
CA PRO A 16 -12.06 -4.43 -15.93
C PRO A 16 -11.03 -4.06 -14.84
N GLN A 17 -10.85 -2.76 -14.61
CA GLN A 17 -9.84 -2.27 -13.68
C GLN A 17 -10.43 -2.21 -12.27
N PHE A 18 -9.72 -2.76 -11.31
CA PHE A 18 -10.07 -2.66 -9.89
C PHE A 18 -9.08 -1.78 -9.13
N VAL A 19 -9.51 -1.33 -7.95
CA VAL A 19 -8.68 -0.55 -7.02
C VAL A 19 -8.88 -1.11 -5.63
N LEU A 20 -7.79 -1.29 -4.89
CA LEU A 20 -7.83 -1.54 -3.46
C LEU A 20 -7.97 -0.21 -2.72
N PRO A 21 -9.12 0.08 -2.10
CA PRO A 21 -9.32 1.31 -1.33
C PRO A 21 -8.71 1.15 0.07
N LEU A 22 -8.02 2.19 0.51
CA LEU A 22 -7.68 2.39 1.90
C LEU A 22 -8.24 3.74 2.36
N VAL A 23 -8.69 3.81 3.60
CA VAL A 23 -9.08 5.05 4.26
C VAL A 23 -8.26 5.20 5.53
N VAL A 24 -7.54 6.32 5.66
CA VAL A 24 -6.87 6.70 6.89
C VAL A 24 -7.73 7.67 7.70
N ARG A 25 -7.82 7.45 9.00
CA ARG A 25 -8.47 8.37 9.92
C ARG A 25 -7.54 9.54 10.24
N ILE A 26 -7.96 10.76 9.90
CA ILE A 26 -7.18 11.98 10.17
C ILE A 26 -8.09 12.99 10.87
N GLU A 27 -8.06 13.01 12.20
CA GLU A 27 -8.76 14.00 13.00
C GLU A 27 -7.98 15.32 13.06
N LYS A 28 -8.67 16.45 13.19
CA LYS A 28 -8.02 17.78 13.24
C LYS A 28 -7.14 17.96 14.47
N SER A 29 -7.58 17.48 15.62
CA SER A 29 -6.94 17.71 16.91
C SER A 29 -5.85 16.69 17.23
N ALA A 30 -5.81 15.58 16.50
CA ALA A 30 -4.90 14.47 16.74
C ALA A 30 -4.66 13.72 15.41
N PRO A 31 -3.98 14.35 14.42
CA PRO A 31 -3.54 13.64 13.25
C PRO A 31 -2.54 12.54 13.66
N PRO A 32 -2.54 11.37 12.98
CA PRO A 32 -1.60 10.31 13.28
C PRO A 32 -0.17 10.67 12.84
N ASN A 33 0.81 10.00 13.42
CA ASN A 33 2.19 10.10 12.98
C ASN A 33 2.34 9.52 11.57
N ARG A 34 3.13 10.17 10.71
CA ARG A 34 3.36 9.73 9.32
C ARG A 34 3.86 8.30 9.26
N THR A 35 4.92 7.98 9.99
CA THR A 35 5.54 6.64 9.96
C THR A 35 4.55 5.55 10.36
N ASP A 36 3.78 5.78 11.42
CA ASP A 36 2.80 4.81 11.91
C ASP A 36 1.62 4.64 10.94
N ALA A 37 1.21 5.70 10.23
CA ALA A 37 0.21 5.58 9.16
C ALA A 37 0.73 4.72 7.99
N LEU A 38 1.99 4.89 7.59
CA LEU A 38 2.62 4.08 6.53
C LEU A 38 2.73 2.61 6.93
N GLU A 39 3.22 2.33 8.15
CA GLU A 39 3.32 0.97 8.69
C GLU A 39 1.93 0.31 8.81
N THR A 40 0.92 1.05 9.28
CA THR A 40 -0.45 0.54 9.42
C THR A 40 -1.10 0.28 8.07
N ALA A 41 -0.84 1.11 7.05
CA ALA A 41 -1.33 0.86 5.69
C ALA A 41 -0.68 -0.38 5.05
N ALA A 42 0.62 -0.58 5.24
CA ALA A 42 1.31 -1.78 4.77
C ALA A 42 0.72 -3.04 5.41
N ARG A 43 0.54 -3.04 6.74
CA ARG A 43 -0.15 -4.13 7.46
C ARG A 43 -1.58 -4.33 6.96
N ALA A 44 -2.33 -3.26 6.65
CA ALA A 44 -3.70 -3.38 6.16
C ALA A 44 -3.77 -4.11 4.82
N VAL A 45 -2.82 -3.87 3.92
CA VAL A 45 -2.72 -4.63 2.67
C VAL A 45 -2.43 -6.11 2.95
N LEU A 46 -1.46 -6.43 3.81
CA LEU A 46 -1.15 -7.81 4.18
C LEU A 46 -2.35 -8.53 4.80
N THR A 47 -3.05 -7.86 5.72
CA THR A 47 -4.28 -8.39 6.33
C THR A 47 -5.35 -8.67 5.28
N MET A 48 -5.58 -7.77 4.32
CA MET A 48 -6.52 -8.03 3.22
C MET A 48 -6.11 -9.26 2.39
N LEU A 49 -4.82 -9.40 2.05
CA LEU A 49 -4.32 -10.53 1.26
C LEU A 49 -4.36 -11.87 2.00
N SER A 50 -4.40 -11.85 3.33
CA SER A 50 -4.41 -13.05 4.17
C SER A 50 -5.78 -13.37 4.78
N ASP A 51 -6.77 -12.51 4.62
CA ASP A 51 -8.10 -12.67 5.22
C ASP A 51 -8.85 -13.82 4.55
N GLU A 52 -9.50 -14.68 5.32
CA GLU A 52 -10.25 -15.82 4.79
C GLU A 52 -11.32 -15.41 3.76
N ARG A 53 -11.89 -14.21 3.88
CA ARG A 53 -12.86 -13.68 2.91
C ARG A 53 -12.21 -13.35 1.58
N ALA A 54 -10.91 -13.05 1.56
CA ALA A 54 -10.14 -12.75 0.34
C ALA A 54 -9.54 -13.99 -0.32
N LEU A 55 -9.65 -15.18 0.29
CA LEU A 55 -9.01 -16.41 -0.17
C LEU A 55 -10.03 -17.44 -0.66
N GLY A 56 -9.60 -18.34 -1.57
CA GLY A 56 -10.43 -19.45 -2.05
C GLY A 56 -11.79 -19.00 -2.58
N ASP A 57 -12.85 -19.51 -1.95
CA ASP A 57 -14.26 -19.18 -2.24
C ASP A 57 -14.84 -18.09 -1.32
N GLY A 58 -13.97 -17.36 -0.61
CA GLY A 58 -14.35 -16.26 0.28
C GLY A 58 -15.08 -15.13 -0.46
N GLU A 59 -15.90 -14.39 0.28
CA GLU A 59 -16.79 -13.33 -0.25
C GLU A 59 -16.06 -12.28 -1.12
N TRP A 60 -14.80 -11.98 -0.80
CA TRP A 60 -13.96 -10.98 -1.45
C TRP A 60 -12.95 -11.59 -2.43
N ALA A 61 -12.84 -12.92 -2.47
CA ALA A 61 -11.75 -13.60 -3.17
C ALA A 61 -11.75 -13.32 -4.68
N GLN A 62 -12.92 -13.23 -5.30
CA GLN A 62 -12.99 -12.86 -6.72
C GLN A 62 -12.52 -11.43 -6.97
N ALA A 63 -12.95 -10.48 -6.15
CA ALA A 63 -12.54 -9.08 -6.29
C ALA A 63 -11.04 -8.89 -6.06
N VAL A 64 -10.44 -9.67 -5.15
CA VAL A 64 -8.99 -9.70 -4.94
C VAL A 64 -8.26 -10.26 -6.15
N ARG A 65 -8.70 -11.41 -6.70
CA ARG A 65 -8.13 -11.97 -7.93
C ARG A 65 -8.20 -10.99 -9.11
N ASP A 66 -9.38 -10.41 -9.35
CA ASP A 66 -9.58 -9.45 -10.45
C ASP A 66 -8.68 -8.21 -10.32
N TRP A 67 -8.38 -7.79 -9.07
CA TRP A 67 -7.45 -6.69 -8.79
C TRP A 67 -5.98 -7.06 -8.96
N GLU A 68 -5.59 -8.28 -8.58
CA GLU A 68 -4.21 -8.77 -8.71
C GLU A 68 -3.85 -9.11 -10.16
N ASP A 69 -4.80 -9.60 -10.96
CA ASP A 69 -4.62 -9.96 -12.39
C ASP A 69 -4.55 -8.75 -13.33
N ALA A 70 -4.98 -7.57 -12.85
CA ALA A 70 -4.98 -6.31 -13.60
C ALA A 70 -3.76 -5.43 -13.25
N ARG A 71 -3.83 -4.14 -13.57
CA ARG A 71 -2.87 -3.16 -13.03
C ARG A 71 -3.21 -2.87 -11.58
N ILE A 72 -2.45 -3.46 -10.66
CA ILE A 72 -2.61 -3.30 -9.21
C ILE A 72 -2.58 -1.82 -8.84
N ARG A 73 -3.74 -1.29 -8.43
CA ARG A 73 -3.89 0.08 -7.97
C ARG A 73 -4.30 0.11 -6.50
N LYS A 74 -3.64 0.93 -5.70
CA LYS A 74 -4.04 1.26 -4.33
C LYS A 74 -4.36 2.74 -4.24
N VAL A 75 -5.47 3.09 -3.61
CA VAL A 75 -5.86 4.49 -3.40
C VAL A 75 -6.14 4.70 -1.93
N VAL A 76 -5.38 5.62 -1.33
CA VAL A 76 -5.57 6.05 0.05
C VAL A 76 -6.38 7.33 0.04
N ARG A 77 -7.51 7.33 0.76
CA ARG A 77 -8.32 8.52 1.04
C ARG A 77 -8.28 8.81 2.53
N ARG A 78 -8.67 10.01 2.93
CA ARG A 78 -8.82 10.35 4.34
C ARG A 78 -10.29 10.50 4.74
N ALA A 79 -10.57 10.19 5.99
CA ALA A 79 -11.86 10.47 6.62
C ALA A 79 -11.68 10.93 8.07
N ARG A 80 -12.72 11.58 8.61
CA ARG A 80 -12.78 12.02 10.00
C ARG A 80 -14.21 12.02 10.53
N GLY A 81 -14.40 11.96 11.84
CA GLY A 81 -15.71 12.08 12.48
C GLY A 81 -16.81 11.25 11.80
N ALA A 82 -17.85 11.92 11.26
CA ALA A 82 -18.97 11.24 10.61
C ALA A 82 -18.61 10.57 9.27
N GLU A 83 -17.56 11.03 8.57
CA GLU A 83 -17.07 10.37 7.36
C GLU A 83 -16.42 9.04 7.68
N TRP A 84 -15.60 9.00 8.74
CA TRP A 84 -14.96 7.78 9.22
C TRP A 84 -16.00 6.74 9.63
N ARG A 85 -16.98 7.13 10.46
CA ARG A 85 -18.07 6.24 10.88
C ARG A 85 -18.88 5.65 9.73
N ARG A 86 -19.07 6.39 8.63
CA ARG A 86 -19.73 5.85 7.44
C ARG A 86 -18.85 4.87 6.68
N ALA A 87 -17.55 5.15 6.58
CA ALA A 87 -16.59 4.23 5.98
C ALA A 87 -16.50 2.92 6.79
N GLU A 88 -16.55 2.99 8.12
CA GLU A 88 -16.61 1.81 9.00
C GLU A 88 -17.86 0.95 8.78
N GLY A 89 -18.97 1.54 8.34
CA GLY A 89 -20.21 0.82 8.04
C GLY A 89 -20.17 -0.01 6.75
N LEU A 90 -19.13 0.12 5.93
CA LEU A 90 -18.95 -0.69 4.71
C LEU A 90 -18.10 -1.93 4.98
N PRO A 91 -18.22 -3.03 4.21
CA PRO A 91 -17.34 -4.19 4.33
C PRO A 91 -15.86 -3.81 4.23
N GLY A 92 -15.04 -4.31 5.15
CA GLY A 92 -13.62 -3.97 5.24
C GLY A 92 -13.04 -4.27 6.61
N ILE A 93 -11.75 -4.00 6.78
CA ILE A 93 -10.99 -4.32 7.99
C ILE A 93 -10.32 -3.04 8.48
N THR A 94 -10.57 -2.67 9.74
CA THR A 94 -9.89 -1.56 10.40
C THR A 94 -8.71 -2.09 11.18
N LEU A 95 -7.54 -1.53 10.94
CA LEU A 95 -6.33 -1.77 11.70
C LEU A 95 -5.99 -0.53 12.51
N THR A 96 -5.54 -0.76 13.73
CA THR A 96 -5.07 0.28 14.65
C THR A 96 -3.57 0.11 14.85
N GLY A 97 -2.82 1.14 14.47
CA GLY A 97 -1.40 1.30 14.80
C GLY A 97 -1.21 1.96 16.16
N LYS A 98 -0.07 2.60 16.39
CA LYS A 98 0.22 3.32 17.64
C LYS A 98 -0.62 4.59 17.78
N SER A 99 -0.86 5.27 16.67
CA SER A 99 -1.55 6.56 16.53
C SER A 99 -2.50 6.61 15.33
N ALA A 100 -2.30 5.74 14.34
CA ALA A 100 -3.06 5.68 13.09
C ALA A 100 -4.17 4.63 13.15
N GLU A 101 -5.29 4.94 12.52
CA GLU A 101 -6.32 3.97 12.17
C GLU A 101 -6.46 3.97 10.65
N VAL A 102 -6.27 2.80 10.04
CA VAL A 102 -6.41 2.61 8.60
C VAL A 102 -7.40 1.50 8.34
N ARG A 103 -8.37 1.76 7.48
CA ARG A 103 -9.35 0.79 7.02
C ARG A 103 -9.06 0.39 5.58
N VAL A 104 -8.87 -0.89 5.33
CA VAL A 104 -8.77 -1.46 3.99
C VAL A 104 -10.13 -2.05 3.60
N PHE A 105 -10.48 -1.92 2.33
CA PHE A 105 -11.74 -2.41 1.77
C PHE A 105 -11.44 -3.47 0.72
N PRO A 106 -12.37 -4.41 0.47
CA PRO A 106 -12.28 -5.29 -0.69
C PRO A 106 -12.07 -4.46 -1.95
N PRO A 107 -11.30 -4.94 -2.95
CA PRO A 107 -11.15 -4.21 -4.18
C PRO A 107 -12.50 -3.90 -4.84
N VAL A 108 -12.59 -2.71 -5.41
CA VAL A 108 -13.81 -2.24 -6.09
C VAL A 108 -13.50 -1.87 -7.54
N PRO A 109 -14.47 -1.99 -8.46
CA PRO A 109 -14.28 -1.52 -9.83
C PRO A 109 -13.91 -0.03 -9.85
N LEU A 110 -13.04 0.37 -10.79
CA LEU A 110 -12.53 1.73 -10.91
C LEU A 110 -13.65 2.78 -11.06
N ASP A 111 -14.75 2.42 -11.71
CA ASP A 111 -15.96 3.21 -11.92
C ASP A 111 -17.10 2.87 -10.93
N GLY A 112 -16.90 1.89 -10.05
CA GLY A 112 -17.90 1.31 -9.15
C GLY A 112 -17.69 1.63 -7.66
N TRP A 113 -17.07 2.75 -7.33
CA TRP A 113 -16.79 3.11 -5.93
C TRP A 113 -18.06 3.25 -5.08
N PRO A 114 -18.12 2.66 -3.87
CA PRO A 114 -19.19 2.93 -2.92
C PRO A 114 -19.33 4.42 -2.64
N LYS A 115 -20.57 4.94 -2.62
CA LYS A 115 -20.86 6.38 -2.50
C LYS A 115 -20.15 7.05 -1.33
N ASP A 116 -20.07 6.36 -0.19
CA ASP A 116 -19.42 6.89 1.01
C ASP A 116 -17.90 6.95 0.91
N LEU A 117 -17.27 6.12 0.08
CA LEU A 117 -15.83 6.19 -0.22
C LEU A 117 -15.55 7.19 -1.35
N ALA A 118 -16.39 7.23 -2.38
CA ALA A 118 -16.23 8.07 -3.57
C ALA A 118 -16.14 9.57 -3.26
N LYS A 119 -16.79 10.02 -2.17
CA LYS A 119 -16.76 11.42 -1.72
C LYS A 119 -15.54 11.81 -0.87
N LEU A 120 -14.80 10.82 -0.33
CA LEU A 120 -13.62 11.08 0.51
C LEU A 120 -12.48 11.65 -0.33
N GLN A 121 -11.67 12.52 0.27
CA GLN A 121 -10.59 13.21 -0.41
C GLN A 121 -9.30 12.37 -0.43
N VAL A 122 -8.58 12.43 -1.54
CA VAL A 122 -7.21 11.89 -1.68
C VAL A 122 -6.13 12.89 -1.24
N SER A 123 -6.47 14.18 -1.18
CA SER A 123 -5.63 15.27 -0.65
C SER A 123 -5.88 15.50 0.84
N GLY A 124 -5.01 16.26 1.51
CA GLY A 124 -5.15 16.51 2.96
C GLY A 124 -4.52 15.41 3.81
N THR A 125 -3.59 14.64 3.24
CA THR A 125 -2.83 13.57 3.91
C THR A 125 -1.42 14.05 4.21
N GLU A 126 -1.25 15.31 4.56
CA GLU A 126 0.02 15.87 4.98
C GLU A 126 0.21 15.46 6.44
N LEU A 127 0.94 14.38 6.63
CA LEU A 127 1.30 13.84 7.94
C LEU A 127 2.80 14.01 8.13
N GLU A 128 3.19 14.29 9.36
CA GLU A 128 4.57 14.43 9.81
C GLU A 128 4.79 13.53 11.03
N ASP A 129 6.05 13.22 11.31
CA ASP A 129 6.44 12.62 12.58
C ASP A 129 6.94 13.73 13.51
N PRO A 130 6.50 13.79 14.78
CA PRO A 130 6.93 14.83 15.71
C PRO A 130 8.42 14.71 16.07
N GLU A 131 8.95 13.49 16.00
CA GLU A 131 10.37 13.17 16.16
C GLU A 131 10.78 12.22 15.03
N PRO A 132 12.05 12.24 14.60
CA PRO A 132 12.53 11.28 13.61
C PRO A 132 12.26 9.83 14.06
N PRO A 133 11.80 8.95 13.15
CA PRO A 133 11.53 7.57 13.52
C PRO A 133 12.83 6.87 13.96
N VAL A 134 12.73 6.08 15.03
CA VAL A 134 13.84 5.22 15.48
C VAL A 134 14.29 4.31 14.34
N GLY A 135 15.59 4.05 14.22
CA GLY A 135 16.15 3.16 13.20
C GLY A 135 15.42 1.81 13.14
N ALA A 136 15.30 1.25 11.94
CA ALA A 136 14.61 -0.03 11.76
C ALA A 136 15.42 -1.19 12.37
N ASP A 137 14.74 -2.06 13.10
CA ASP A 137 15.28 -3.37 13.47
C ASP A 137 15.28 -4.25 12.22
N ARG A 138 16.47 -4.62 11.76
CA ARG A 138 16.63 -5.47 10.57
C ARG A 138 16.33 -6.94 10.83
N SER A 139 16.03 -7.33 12.07
CA SER A 139 15.47 -8.66 12.34
C SER A 139 13.99 -8.79 11.93
N GLU A 140 13.32 -7.65 11.68
CA GLU A 140 11.97 -7.57 11.13
C GLU A 140 11.99 -7.14 9.65
N ALA A 141 10.83 -7.19 9.00
CA ALA A 141 10.66 -6.67 7.65
C ALA A 141 10.80 -5.14 7.62
N VAL A 142 11.56 -4.60 6.68
CA VAL A 142 11.72 -3.16 6.49
C VAL A 142 11.33 -2.76 5.08
N LEU A 143 10.41 -1.81 4.96
CA LEU A 143 10.04 -1.18 3.70
C LEU A 143 10.84 0.12 3.58
N TRP A 144 11.85 0.11 2.72
CA TRP A 144 12.73 1.25 2.47
C TRP A 144 12.14 2.15 1.40
N MET A 145 11.66 3.33 1.80
CA MET A 145 11.15 4.37 0.91
C MET A 145 12.32 5.10 0.23
N ASN A 146 12.15 5.42 -1.06
CA ASN A 146 13.12 6.19 -1.82
C ASN A 146 13.34 7.60 -1.19
N PRO A 147 14.58 7.96 -0.82
CA PRO A 147 14.88 9.26 -0.20
C PRO A 147 14.79 10.46 -1.16
N GLU A 148 14.82 10.22 -2.48
CA GLU A 148 14.84 11.27 -3.50
C GLU A 148 13.43 11.66 -3.98
N LEU A 149 12.39 10.96 -3.52
CA LEU A 149 11.01 11.16 -3.97
C LEU A 149 10.16 11.80 -2.88
N GLU A 150 9.72 13.03 -3.12
CA GLU A 150 8.68 13.65 -2.31
C GLU A 150 7.31 13.06 -2.66
N MET A 151 6.59 12.59 -1.64
CA MET A 151 5.26 12.01 -1.78
C MET A 151 4.34 12.51 -0.67
N SER A 152 3.09 12.80 -1.01
CA SER A 152 2.04 12.94 0.00
C SER A 152 1.95 11.66 0.85
N ALA A 153 1.51 11.75 2.12
CA ALA A 153 1.47 10.54 2.95
C ALA A 153 0.55 9.48 2.36
N GLY A 154 -0.59 9.85 1.74
CA GLY A 154 -1.47 8.91 1.06
C GLY A 154 -0.79 8.13 -0.08
N LYS A 155 0.05 8.80 -0.90
CA LYS A 155 0.85 8.12 -1.93
C LYS A 155 1.92 7.22 -1.30
N ALA A 156 2.63 7.71 -0.29
CA ALA A 156 3.64 6.91 0.41
C ALA A 156 3.03 5.66 1.09
N MET A 157 1.83 5.77 1.68
CA MET A 157 1.06 4.66 2.24
C MET A 157 0.68 3.63 1.17
N ALA A 158 0.22 4.08 0.00
CA ALA A 158 -0.05 3.18 -1.13
C ALA A 158 1.21 2.43 -1.57
N GLN A 159 2.35 3.14 -1.69
CA GLN A 159 3.63 2.56 -2.08
C GLN A 159 4.18 1.58 -1.02
N ALA A 160 4.05 1.90 0.27
CA ALA A 160 4.37 0.96 1.36
C ALA A 160 3.50 -0.31 1.26
N GLY A 161 2.21 -0.15 0.97
CA GLY A 161 1.31 -1.27 0.68
C GLY A 161 1.73 -2.11 -0.54
N HIS A 162 2.29 -1.49 -1.59
CA HIS A 162 2.87 -2.23 -2.71
C HIS A 162 4.13 -2.99 -2.30
N GLY A 163 5.03 -2.38 -1.54
CA GLY A 163 6.24 -3.04 -1.05
C GLY A 163 5.94 -4.27 -0.19
N ALA A 164 5.00 -4.12 0.75
CA ALA A 164 4.52 -5.24 1.56
C ALA A 164 3.91 -6.37 0.71
N GLN A 165 3.07 -6.05 -0.27
CA GLN A 165 2.48 -7.04 -1.17
C GLN A 165 3.55 -7.79 -1.99
N LEU A 166 4.56 -7.09 -2.51
CA LEU A 166 5.63 -7.75 -3.26
C LEU A 166 6.43 -8.71 -2.37
N ALA A 167 6.79 -8.30 -1.15
CA ALA A 167 7.43 -9.20 -0.21
C ALA A 167 6.55 -10.42 0.09
N TRP A 168 5.26 -10.20 0.38
CA TRP A 168 4.30 -11.28 0.62
C TRP A 168 4.31 -12.30 -0.51
N TRP A 169 4.28 -11.86 -1.77
CA TRP A 169 4.26 -12.75 -2.92
C TRP A 169 5.53 -13.57 -3.15
N GLU A 170 6.69 -13.09 -2.71
CA GLU A 170 7.96 -13.83 -2.81
C GLU A 170 8.16 -14.84 -1.68
N LEU A 171 7.44 -14.70 -0.55
CA LEU A 171 7.52 -15.63 0.56
C LEU A 171 6.83 -16.97 0.26
N SER A 172 7.38 -18.05 0.83
CA SER A 172 6.72 -19.37 0.91
C SER A 172 5.46 -19.34 1.78
N GLU A 173 4.65 -20.40 1.73
CA GLU A 173 3.45 -20.51 2.54
C GLU A 173 3.77 -20.52 4.04
N GLU A 174 4.84 -21.22 4.44
CA GLU A 174 5.29 -21.30 5.83
C GLU A 174 5.77 -19.94 6.36
N GLU A 175 6.49 -19.17 5.55
CA GLU A 175 6.97 -17.84 5.93
C GLU A 175 5.82 -16.82 6.00
N ARG A 176 4.86 -16.92 5.09
CA ARG A 176 3.62 -16.12 5.11
C ARG A 176 2.81 -16.39 6.38
N GLU A 177 2.66 -17.65 6.75
CA GLU A 177 1.99 -18.06 7.99
C GLU A 177 2.69 -17.44 9.20
N ALA A 178 4.01 -17.65 9.31
CA ALA A 178 4.79 -17.13 10.43
C ALA A 178 4.70 -15.60 10.56
N TRP A 179 4.78 -14.87 9.44
CA TRP A 179 4.67 -13.42 9.46
C TRP A 179 3.26 -12.94 9.85
N ARG A 180 2.23 -13.65 9.39
CA ARG A 180 0.83 -13.39 9.76
C ARG A 180 0.54 -13.65 11.23
N GLU A 181 0.96 -14.79 11.76
CA GLU A 181 0.78 -15.16 13.17
C GLU A 181 1.47 -14.17 14.12
N ALA A 182 2.62 -13.61 13.70
CA ALA A 182 3.31 -12.56 14.42
C ALA A 182 2.61 -11.18 14.33
N GLY A 183 1.54 -11.04 13.55
CA GLY A 183 0.80 -9.79 13.36
C GLY A 183 1.44 -8.83 12.34
N PHE A 184 2.19 -9.37 11.38
CA PHE A 184 2.92 -8.62 10.35
C PHE A 184 3.87 -7.55 10.92
N PRO A 185 4.84 -7.91 11.80
CA PRO A 185 5.87 -6.97 12.25
C PRO A 185 6.62 -6.42 11.04
N LEU A 186 6.59 -5.10 10.90
CA LEU A 186 7.29 -4.36 9.85
C LEU A 186 7.53 -2.92 10.25
N ALA A 187 8.62 -2.37 9.72
CA ALA A 187 8.96 -0.96 9.79
C ALA A 187 8.91 -0.32 8.39
N VAL A 188 8.52 0.96 8.31
CA VAL A 188 8.67 1.76 7.09
C VAL A 188 9.66 2.88 7.35
N ARG A 189 10.72 2.98 6.57
CA ARG A 189 11.77 4.00 6.75
C ARG A 189 12.19 4.60 5.42
N THR A 190 12.53 5.89 5.44
CA THR A 190 13.27 6.49 4.33
C THR A 190 14.70 5.97 4.36
N ALA A 191 15.19 5.46 3.23
CA ALA A 191 16.58 4.99 3.16
C ALA A 191 17.56 6.15 3.29
N ASP A 192 18.79 5.86 3.74
CA ASP A 192 19.90 6.78 3.54
C ASP A 192 20.16 6.91 2.02
N PRO A 193 20.30 8.12 1.45
CA PRO A 193 20.65 8.31 0.05
C PRO A 193 21.88 7.50 -0.40
N ALA A 194 22.87 7.31 0.47
CA ALA A 194 24.07 6.52 0.17
C ALA A 194 23.79 5.01 0.11
N GLU A 195 22.78 4.52 0.84
CA GLU A 195 22.39 3.10 0.86
C GLU A 195 21.42 2.74 -0.27
N TRP A 196 20.71 3.72 -0.83
CA TRP A 196 19.66 3.50 -1.82
C TRP A 196 20.12 2.74 -3.08
N PRO A 197 21.30 3.03 -3.69
CA PRO A 197 21.79 2.25 -4.83
C PRO A 197 22.04 0.78 -4.48
N ARG A 198 22.53 0.51 -3.27
CA ARG A 198 22.77 -0.86 -2.78
C ARG A 198 21.45 -1.61 -2.59
N LEU A 199 20.46 -0.95 -1.99
CA LEU A 199 19.13 -1.54 -1.77
C LEU A 199 18.44 -1.86 -3.10
N THR A 200 18.45 -0.94 -4.06
CA THR A 200 17.80 -1.15 -5.36
C THR A 200 18.53 -2.17 -6.25
N GLY A 201 19.82 -2.42 -6.02
CA GLY A 201 20.62 -3.46 -6.68
C GLY A 201 20.67 -4.80 -5.96
N SER A 202 19.98 -4.95 -4.82
CA SER A 202 20.10 -6.14 -3.94
C SER A 202 19.41 -7.40 -4.45
N GLY A 203 18.49 -7.29 -5.41
CA GLY A 203 17.62 -8.39 -5.83
C GLY A 203 16.38 -8.59 -4.95
N LEU A 204 16.25 -7.82 -3.86
CA LEU A 204 15.04 -7.80 -3.03
C LEU A 204 13.83 -7.26 -3.80
N PRO A 205 12.59 -7.60 -3.38
CA PRO A 205 11.38 -7.09 -3.99
C PRO A 205 11.39 -5.55 -4.07
N LEU A 206 11.17 -5.03 -5.27
CA LEU A 206 11.33 -3.61 -5.57
C LEU A 206 10.09 -3.08 -6.32
N VAL A 207 9.43 -2.10 -5.72
CA VAL A 207 8.32 -1.37 -6.35
C VAL A 207 8.88 -0.35 -7.34
N ARG A 208 8.35 -0.40 -8.57
CA ARG A 208 8.58 0.62 -9.60
C ARG A 208 7.25 1.28 -9.93
N ASP A 209 7.20 2.61 -9.86
CA ASP A 209 5.96 3.32 -10.19
C ASP A 209 5.60 3.11 -11.67
N ALA A 210 4.39 2.62 -11.91
CA ALA A 210 3.90 2.31 -13.25
C ALA A 210 3.49 3.56 -14.06
N GLY A 211 3.72 4.78 -13.55
CA GLY A 211 3.48 6.03 -14.25
C GLY A 211 2.05 6.59 -14.10
N PHE A 212 1.33 6.20 -13.05
CA PHE A 212 0.00 6.76 -12.71
C PHE A 212 0.07 7.87 -11.66
N THR A 213 1.29 8.25 -11.27
CA THR A 213 1.54 9.31 -10.31
C THR A 213 2.30 10.45 -11.00
N GLU A 214 2.50 11.55 -10.27
CA GLU A 214 3.35 12.66 -10.72
C GLU A 214 4.85 12.31 -10.69
N ILE A 215 5.20 11.10 -10.24
CA ILE A 215 6.56 10.57 -10.20
C ILE A 215 6.92 10.08 -11.61
N ALA A 216 8.17 10.29 -12.01
CA ALA A 216 8.66 9.82 -13.31
C ALA A 216 8.42 8.29 -13.45
N PRO A 217 7.79 7.84 -14.54
CA PRO A 217 7.53 6.41 -14.76
C PRO A 217 8.82 5.57 -14.64
N GLY A 218 8.74 4.43 -13.96
CA GLY A 218 9.88 3.54 -13.73
C GLY A 218 10.74 3.87 -12.51
N SER A 219 10.44 4.96 -11.80
CA SER A 219 11.12 5.31 -10.55
C SER A 219 10.94 4.21 -9.50
N CYS A 220 12.04 3.79 -8.88
CA CYS A 220 12.03 2.90 -7.72
C CYS A 220 11.41 3.66 -6.54
N THR A 221 10.35 3.15 -5.93
CA THR A 221 9.67 3.84 -4.82
C THR A 221 9.93 3.19 -3.48
N VAL A 222 9.92 1.85 -3.43
CA VAL A 222 10.07 1.06 -2.20
C VAL A 222 10.86 -0.21 -2.47
N VAL A 223 11.85 -0.51 -1.63
CA VAL A 223 12.49 -1.84 -1.55
C VAL A 223 11.97 -2.53 -0.30
N ALA A 224 11.49 -3.76 -0.44
CA ALA A 224 11.02 -4.57 0.68
C ALA A 224 12.11 -5.54 1.15
N ASP A 225 12.70 -5.24 2.29
CA ASP A 225 13.77 -5.99 2.93
C ASP A 225 13.17 -6.89 4.03
N HIS A 226 12.72 -8.08 3.63
CA HIS A 226 12.20 -9.09 4.55
C HIS A 226 13.31 -10.07 4.95
N PRO A 227 13.49 -10.43 6.23
CA PRO A 227 14.58 -11.30 6.69
C PRO A 227 14.68 -12.64 5.96
N ALA A 228 13.53 -13.22 5.60
CA ALA A 228 13.45 -14.49 4.87
C ALA A 228 13.82 -14.40 3.37
N LEU A 229 13.97 -13.19 2.82
CA LEU A 229 14.30 -12.96 1.41
C LEU A 229 15.76 -12.53 1.18
N ARG A 230 16.59 -12.60 2.22
CA ARG A 230 18.01 -12.20 2.18
C ARG A 230 18.96 -13.33 1.79
#